data_AF-A0A6L5EMA8-F1
#
_entry.id   AF-A0A6L5EMA8-F1
#
_cell.length_a   1.000
_cell.length_b   1.000
_cell.length_c   1.000
_cell.angle_alpha   90.00
_cell.angle_beta   90.00
_cell.angle_gamma   90.00
#
_symmetry.space_group_name_H-M   'P 1'
#
loop_
_entity.id
_entity.type
_entity.pdbx_description
1 polymer ?
#
loop_
_entity_poly.entity_id
_entity_poly.type
_entity_poly.pdbx_seq_one_letter_code
_entity_poly.pdbx_strand_id
1 'polypeptide(L)' 'MATTDEILREITAKVADMLDLAPEQIDAEEELFDQGLDSVRLMDLVTEIRRRGFDVDFADLAEDTRLSSWRAVLNELAN' A
#
# COMPACT_ATOMS: atom_id res chain seq x y z
N MET A 1 9.49 -3.63 -15.75
CA MET A 1 9.23 -3.21 -14.35
C MET A 1 7.80 -2.71 -14.30
N ALA A 2 7.04 -3.13 -13.30
CA ALA A 2 5.76 -2.49 -13.00
C ALA A 2 6.06 -1.05 -12.55
N THR A 3 5.23 -0.09 -12.97
CA THR A 3 5.39 1.30 -12.53
C THR A 3 4.87 1.45 -11.09
N THR A 4 5.31 2.49 -10.39
CA THR A 4 4.76 2.83 -9.05
C THR A 4 3.23 2.92 -9.08
N ASP A 5 2.66 3.49 -10.15
CA ASP A 5 1.21 3.60 -10.31
C ASP A 5 0.51 2.24 -10.47
N GLU A 6 1.15 1.27 -11.13
CA GLU A 6 0.64 -0.08 -11.28
C GLU A 6 0.62 -0.82 -9.94
N ILE A 7 1.73 -0.76 -9.19
CA ILE A 7 1.84 -1.33 -7.84
C ILE A 7 0.78 -0.72 -6.92
N LEU A 8 0.68 0.60 -6.89
CA LEU A 8 -0.25 1.29 -6.01
C LEU A 8 -1.69 0.90 -6.31
N ARG A 9 -2.08 0.82 -7.59
CA ARG A 9 -3.42 0.38 -7.98
C ARG A 9 -3.72 -1.05 -7.51
N GLU A 10 -2.79 -1.97 -7.69
CA GLU A 10 -2.96 -3.36 -7.22
C GLU A 10 -3.08 -3.44 -5.70
N ILE A 11 -2.26 -2.66 -4.97
CA ILE A 11 -2.28 -2.59 -3.51
C ILE A 11 -3.59 -1.98 -3.01
N THR A 12 -4.06 -0.88 -3.60
CA THR A 12 -5.37 -0.29 -3.28
C THR A 12 -6.49 -1.30 -3.52
N ALA A 13 -6.47 -2.02 -4.64
CA ALA A 13 -7.48 -3.04 -4.92
C ALA A 13 -7.45 -4.19 -3.89
N LYS A 14 -6.25 -4.61 -3.46
CA LYS A 14 -6.08 -5.65 -2.45
C LYS A 14 -6.52 -5.17 -1.06
N VAL A 15 -6.23 -3.92 -0.70
CA VAL A 15 -6.73 -3.29 0.53
C VAL A 15 -8.25 -3.21 0.50
N ALA A 16 -8.84 -2.80 -0.61
CA ALA A 16 -10.30 -2.74 -0.75
C ALA A 16 -10.95 -4.12 -0.58
N ASP A 17 -10.41 -5.15 -1.25
CA ASP A 17 -10.86 -6.55 -1.09
C ASP A 17 -10.73 -7.04 0.35
N MET A 18 -9.62 -6.69 1.02
CA MET A 18 -9.38 -7.00 2.43
C MET A 18 -10.43 -6.39 3.38
N LEU A 19 -10.94 -5.20 3.03
CA LEU A 19 -11.91 -4.42 3.82
C LEU A 19 -13.36 -4.65 3.38
N ASP A 20 -13.60 -5.48 2.37
CA ASP A 20 -14.92 -5.68 1.74
C ASP A 20 -15.52 -4.35 1.21
N LEU A 21 -14.64 -3.51 0.66
CA LEU A 21 -14.94 -2.21 0.07
C LEU A 21 -14.60 -2.19 -1.43
N ALA A 22 -15.18 -1.24 -2.15
CA ALA A 22 -14.74 -0.95 -3.51
C ALA A 22 -13.44 -0.10 -3.48
N PRO A 23 -12.51 -0.26 -4.45
CA PRO A 23 -11.27 0.52 -4.51
C PRO A 23 -11.48 2.04 -4.50
N GLU A 24 -12.60 2.51 -5.06
CA GLU A 24 -12.99 3.92 -5.08
C GLU A 24 -13.44 4.46 -3.72
N GLN A 25 -13.69 3.59 -2.74
CA GLN A 25 -14.04 3.96 -1.37
C GLN A 25 -12.82 4.12 -0.46
N ILE A 26 -11.65 3.68 -0.91
CA ILE A 26 -10.41 3.85 -0.15
C ILE A 26 -9.94 5.29 -0.33
N ASP A 27 -9.88 6.04 0.78
CA ASP A 27 -9.31 7.38 0.77
C ASP A 27 -7.78 7.28 0.79
N ALA A 28 -7.13 7.93 -0.18
CA ALA A 28 -5.69 7.90 -0.30
C ALA A 28 -4.98 8.85 0.67
N GLU A 29 -5.70 9.82 1.24
CA GLU A 29 -5.19 10.84 2.15
C GLU A 29 -5.49 10.53 3.63
N GLU A 30 -6.29 9.49 3.90
CA GLU A 30 -6.58 8.98 5.24
C GLU A 30 -5.76 7.74 5.56
N GLU A 31 -5.38 7.60 6.83
CA GLU A 31 -4.65 6.42 7.31
C GLU A 31 -5.50 5.16 7.06
N LEU A 32 -4.91 4.15 6.42
CA LEU A 32 -5.63 2.91 6.15
C LEU A 32 -6.04 2.19 7.45
N PHE A 33 -5.30 2.38 8.54
CA PHE A 33 -5.70 1.85 9.85
C PHE A 33 -7.03 2.43 10.34
N ASP A 34 -7.30 3.71 10.09
CA ASP A 34 -8.58 4.34 10.43
C ASP A 34 -9.72 3.84 9.53
N GLN A 35 -9.39 3.42 8.30
CA GLN A 35 -10.32 2.79 7.35
C GLN A 35 -10.56 1.30 7.63
N GLY A 36 -9.84 0.69 8.59
CA GLY A 36 -10.03 -0.69 9.02
C GLY A 36 -8.91 -1.67 8.65
N LEU A 37 -7.80 -1.19 8.07
CA LEU A 37 -6.60 -2.01 7.90
C LEU A 37 -6.06 -2.42 9.27
N ASP A 38 -5.39 -3.56 9.33
CA ASP A 38 -4.71 -4.04 10.53
C ASP A 38 -3.24 -4.36 10.23
N SER A 39 -2.43 -4.52 11.29
CA SER A 39 -0.99 -4.76 11.13
C SER A 39 -0.67 -6.10 10.44
N VAL A 40 -1.57 -7.09 10.52
CA VAL A 40 -1.36 -8.40 9.87
C VAL A 40 -1.51 -8.23 8.35
N ARG A 41 -2.56 -7.53 7.92
CA ARG A 41 -2.80 -7.20 6.52
C ARG A 41 -1.69 -6.32 5.96
N LEU A 42 -1.17 -5.37 6.73
CA LEU A 42 -0.03 -4.56 6.32
C LEU A 42 1.22 -5.42 6.01
N MET A 43 1.51 -6.43 6.83
CA MET A 43 2.61 -7.37 6.55
C MET A 43 2.40 -8.16 5.24
N ASP A 44 1.16 -8.52 4.92
CA ASP A 44 0.81 -9.17 3.65
C ASP A 44 0.99 -8.23 2.45
N LEU A 45 0.78 -6.92 2.62
CA LEU A 45 1.01 -5.90 1.59
C LEU A 45 2.51 -5.68 1.37
N VAL A 46 3.29 -5.52 2.44
CA VAL A 46 4.77 -5.41 2.37
C VAL A 46 5.35 -6.59 1.59
N THR A 47 4.91 -7.80 1.92
CA THR A 47 5.39 -9.02 1.25
C THR A 47 5.05 -9.01 -0.24
N GLU A 48 3.85 -8.56 -0.62
CA GLU A 48 3.45 -8.49 -2.02
C GLU A 48 4.24 -7.44 -2.80
N ILE A 49 4.44 -6.24 -2.23
CA ILE A 49 5.25 -5.17 -2.82
C ILE A 49 6.69 -5.66 -3.09
N ARG A 50 7.30 -6.35 -2.11
CA ARG A 50 8.62 -6.98 -2.25
C ARG A 50 8.69 -8.00 -3.38
N ARG A 51 7.66 -8.84 -3.53
CA ARG A 51 7.59 -9.83 -4.61
C ARG A 51 7.54 -9.18 -6.00
N ARG A 52 7.10 -7.92 -6.09
CA ARG A 52 7.10 -7.14 -7.34
C ARG A 52 8.41 -6.40 -7.61
N GLY A 53 9.40 -6.52 -6.72
CA GLY A 53 10.75 -5.99 -6.90
C GLY A 53 11.05 -4.68 -6.18
N PHE A 54 10.16 -4.22 -5.30
CA PHE A 54 10.37 -3.04 -4.46
C PHE A 54 10.82 -3.45 -3.07
N ASP A 55 12.04 -3.11 -2.66
CA ASP A 55 12.59 -3.47 -1.36
C ASP A 55 12.08 -2.52 -0.26
N VAL A 56 10.79 -2.64 0.09
CA VAL A 56 10.14 -1.82 1.12
C VAL A 56 10.10 -2.55 2.45
N ASP A 57 10.33 -1.86 3.57
CA ASP A 57 10.15 -2.40 4.92
C ASP A 57 8.75 -2.12 5.50
N PHE A 58 8.36 -2.94 6.47
CA PHE A 58 7.15 -2.68 7.23
C PHE A 58 7.22 -1.32 7.92
N ALA A 59 8.39 -0.93 8.43
CA ALA A 59 8.57 0.36 9.07
C ALA A 59 8.26 1.53 8.11
N ASP A 60 8.68 1.42 6.85
CA ASP A 60 8.45 2.46 5.84
C ASP A 60 6.96 2.66 5.55
N LEU A 61 6.18 1.57 5.50
CA LEU A 61 4.74 1.64 5.25
C LEU A 61 3.91 1.90 6.51
N ALA A 62 4.41 1.53 7.69
CA ALA A 62 3.72 1.68 8.97
C ALA A 62 3.94 3.06 9.61
N GLU A 63 4.98 3.80 9.19
CA GLU A 63 5.18 5.19 9.60
C GLU A 63 4.00 6.07 9.16
N ASP A 64 3.51 5.84 7.95
CA ASP A 64 2.38 6.54 7.37
C ASP A 64 1.64 5.57 6.45
N THR A 65 0.45 5.14 6.87
CA THR A 65 -0.36 4.16 6.13
C THR A 65 -1.21 4.79 5.04
N ARG A 66 -1.05 6.08 4.74
CA ARG A 66 -1.74 6.73 3.61
C ARG A 66 -1.16 6.25 2.29
N LEU A 67 -2.05 5.98 1.34
CA LEU A 67 -1.65 5.59 -0.02
C LEU A 67 -0.84 6.70 -0.71
N SER A 68 -1.11 7.98 -0.41
CA SER A 68 -0.34 9.11 -0.93
C SER A 68 1.11 9.09 -0.45
N SER A 69 1.36 8.71 0.79
CA SER A 69 2.72 8.52 1.35
C SER A 69 3.41 7.28 0.79
N TRP A 70 2.69 6.15 0.64
CA TRP A 70 3.26 4.94 0.02
C TRP A 70 3.71 5.18 -1.42
N ARG A 71 2.99 6.00 -2.17
CA ARG A 71 3.41 6.43 -3.52
C ARG A 71 4.78 7.11 -3.50
N ALA A 72 5.05 7.96 -2.51
CA ALA A 72 6.34 8.64 -2.38
C ALA A 72 7.46 7.64 -2.08
N VAL A 73 7.27 6.76 -1.09
CA VAL A 73 8.22 5.68 -0.73
C VAL A 73 8.56 4.82 -1.95
N LEU A 74 7.55 4.34 -2.68
CA LEU A 74 7.77 3.50 -3.85
C LEU A 74 8.50 4.23 -4.98
N ASN A 75 8.27 5.54 -5.17
CA ASN A 75 9.01 6.32 -6.16
C ASN A 75 10.48 6.50 -5.78
N GLU A 76 10.79 6.62 -4.49
CA GLU A 76 12.18 6.67 -4.02
C GLU A 76 12.90 5.33 -4.26
N LEU A 77 12.20 4.20 -4.07
CA LEU A 77 12.73 2.86 -4.33
C LEU A 77 12.86 2.52 -5.82
N ALA A 78 12.12 3.18 -6.70
CA ALA A 78 12.16 2.96 -8.14
C ALA A 78 13.34 3.65 -8.86
N ASN A 79 14.09 4.51 -8.16
CA ASN A 79 15.16 5.36 -8.70
C ASN A 79 16.54 4.70 -8.68
#